data_AF-A0A9D5T1L0-F1
#
_entry.id   AF-A0A9D5T1L0-F1
#
_cell.length_a   1.000
_cell.length_b   1.000
_cell.length_c   1.000
_cell.angle_alpha   90.00
_cell.angle_beta   90.00
_cell.angle_gamma   90.00
#
_symmetry.space_group_name_H-M   'P 1'
#
loop_
_entity.id
_entity.type
_entity.pdbx_description
1 polymer ?
#
loop_
_entity_poly.entity_id
_entity_poly.type
_entity_poly.pdbx_seq_one_letter_code
_entity_poly.pdbx_strand_id
1 'polypeptide(L)'
;MINTEMKKYDYSTFGDKDEYGQKQLSEVKGQIKMAIYTTSQGIQDNIRYKDATYVGLTHAKVDDTYVINYGNERLKVLYVNTQGRYKQVFMKNL
;
A
#
# COMPACT_ATOMS: atom_id res chain seq x y z
N MET A 1 -13.17 8.84 -14.03
CA MET A 1 -13.90 7.57 -13.80
C MET A 1 -13.06 6.62 -12.95
N ILE A 2 -12.79 6.95 -11.68
CA ILE A 2 -11.88 6.16 -10.81
C ILE A 2 -12.51 4.83 -10.36
N ASN A 3 -13.85 4.77 -10.22
CA ASN A 3 -14.55 3.56 -9.78
C ASN A 3 -14.36 2.35 -10.72
N THR A 4 -14.12 2.58 -12.01
CA THR A 4 -13.93 1.52 -13.02
C THR A 4 -12.53 0.88 -12.91
N GLU A 5 -11.55 1.62 -12.38
CA GLU A 5 -10.15 1.18 -12.28
C GLU A 5 -9.84 0.52 -10.93
N MET A 6 -10.80 0.50 -9.99
CA MET A 6 -10.65 -0.15 -8.70
C MET A 6 -10.77 -1.67 -8.81
N LYS A 7 -9.67 -2.37 -8.58
CA LYS A 7 -9.59 -3.84 -8.54
C LYS A 7 -9.47 -4.34 -7.10
N LYS A 8 -9.80 -5.60 -6.88
CA LYS A 8 -9.53 -6.27 -5.60
C LYS A 8 -8.11 -6.82 -5.64
N TYR A 9 -7.34 -6.54 -4.61
CA TYR A 9 -6.01 -7.09 -4.39
C TYR A 9 -5.96 -7.81 -3.06
N ASP A 10 -5.27 -8.93 -3.02
CA ASP A 10 -4.97 -9.60 -1.76
C ASP A 10 -3.97 -8.76 -0.97
N TYR A 11 -4.13 -8.70 0.35
CA TYR A 11 -3.18 -8.02 1.22
C TYR A 11 -2.70 -8.93 2.35
N SER A 12 -1.45 -8.72 2.71
CA SER A 12 -0.79 -9.26 3.90
C SER A 12 -0.50 -8.11 4.86
N THR A 13 -0.20 -8.43 6.12
CA THR A 13 0.21 -7.44 7.12
C THR A 13 1.53 -7.86 7.74
N PHE A 14 2.42 -6.91 8.00
CA PHE A 14 3.54 -7.16 8.91
C PHE A 14 3.00 -7.33 10.32
N GLY A 15 3.09 -8.56 10.85
CA GLY A 15 2.52 -8.96 12.13
C GLY A 15 3.55 -8.98 13.25
N ASP A 16 3.32 -9.91 14.18
CA ASP A 16 4.15 -10.10 15.37
C ASP A 16 5.60 -10.39 15.02
N LYS A 17 6.49 -9.98 15.94
CA LYS A 17 7.91 -10.25 15.83
C LYS A 17 8.14 -11.73 16.06
N ASP A 18 9.00 -12.33 15.26
CA ASP A 18 9.49 -13.68 15.54
C ASP A 18 10.36 -13.70 16.81
N GLU A 19 10.81 -14.88 17.19
CA GLU A 19 11.69 -15.12 18.35
C GLU A 19 13.01 -14.34 18.27
N TYR A 20 13.36 -13.81 17.09
CA TYR A 20 14.55 -12.99 16.83
C TYR A 20 14.23 -11.49 16.71
N GLY A 21 12.99 -11.09 16.97
CA GLY A 21 12.57 -9.69 16.94
C GLY A 21 12.25 -9.14 15.55
N GLN A 22 12.27 -9.97 14.51
CA GLN A 22 12.03 -9.57 13.12
C GLN A 22 10.53 -9.62 12.81
N LYS A 23 10.01 -8.60 12.13
CA LYS A 23 8.59 -8.55 11.75
C LYS A 23 8.32 -9.58 10.65
N GLN A 24 7.52 -10.59 10.93
CA GLN A 24 7.12 -11.56 9.91
C GLN A 24 5.96 -11.02 9.08
N LEU A 25 6.02 -11.27 7.77
CA LEU A 25 4.89 -11.01 6.87
C LEU A 25 3.87 -12.12 7.09
N SER A 26 2.64 -11.75 7.46
CA SER A 26 1.56 -12.72 7.58
C SER A 26 1.20 -13.32 6.23
N GLU A 27 0.57 -14.49 6.27
CA GLU A 27 -0.22 -14.98 5.13
C GLU A 27 -1.28 -13.95 4.71
N VAL A 28 -1.88 -14.16 3.54
CA VAL A 28 -2.92 -13.29 2.98
C VAL A 28 -4.06 -13.17 4.00
N LYS A 29 -4.28 -11.96 4.52
CA LYS A 29 -5.33 -11.71 5.52
C LYS A 29 -6.69 -11.41 4.90
N GLY A 30 -6.70 -10.96 3.66
CA GLY A 30 -7.95 -10.65 2.97
C GLY A 30 -7.73 -9.86 1.69
N GLN A 31 -8.81 -9.22 1.25
CA GLN A 31 -8.85 -8.46 0.00
C GLN A 31 -9.18 -6.99 0.23
N ILE A 32 -8.50 -6.13 -0.50
CA ILE A 32 -8.75 -4.68 -0.52
C ILE A 32 -9.11 -4.22 -1.93
N LYS A 33 -10.15 -3.38 -2.03
CA LYS A 33 -10.50 -2.72 -3.28
C LYS A 33 -9.71 -1.42 -3.42
N MET A 34 -8.83 -1.36 -4.42
CA MET A 34 -7.94 -0.23 -4.65
C MET A 34 -7.72 -0.01 -6.15
N ALA A 35 -7.52 1.23 -6.57
CA ALA A 35 -6.96 1.55 -7.89
C ALA A 35 -5.48 1.90 -7.70
N ILE A 36 -4.56 1.26 -8.43
CA ILE A 36 -3.11 1.43 -8.27
C ILE A 36 -2.54 2.03 -9.55
N TYR A 37 -1.71 3.06 -9.39
CA TYR A 37 -1.03 3.78 -10.46
C TYR A 37 0.46 3.88 -10.14
N THR A 38 1.31 3.87 -11.16
CA THR A 38 2.74 4.18 -11.02
C THR A 38 2.91 5.69 -10.83
N THR A 39 3.67 6.10 -9.82
CA THR A 39 4.01 7.52 -9.67
C THR A 39 5.20 7.83 -10.57
N SER A 40 5.07 8.87 -11.42
CA SER A 40 6.17 9.38 -12.25
C SER A 40 6.81 10.64 -11.65
N GLN A 41 6.35 11.07 -10.47
CA GLN A 41 6.77 12.32 -9.86
C GLN A 41 8.06 12.13 -9.06
N GLY A 42 9.15 12.59 -9.67
CA GLY A 42 10.41 12.81 -8.98
C GLY A 42 10.27 13.88 -7.89
N ILE A 43 10.83 13.56 -6.72
CA ILE A 43 11.09 14.45 -5.59
C ILE A 43 9.83 15.13 -5.05
N GLN A 44 9.10 14.40 -4.21
CA GLN A 44 8.18 15.03 -3.26
C GLN A 44 9.00 15.57 -2.08
N ASP A 45 8.78 16.83 -1.68
CA ASP A 45 9.49 17.53 -0.58
C ASP A 45 9.39 16.80 0.77
N ASN A 46 8.48 15.86 0.90
CA ASN A 46 8.31 15.07 2.11
C ASN A 46 9.02 13.71 1.98
N ILE A 47 10.01 13.51 2.85
CA ILE A 47 10.88 12.33 2.89
C ILE A 47 10.13 10.99 2.94
N ARG A 48 8.89 10.99 3.45
CA ARG A 48 8.04 9.78 3.52
C ARG A 48 7.60 9.27 2.15
N TYR A 49 7.63 10.11 1.12
CA TYR A 49 7.22 9.76 -0.25
C TYR A 49 8.40 9.58 -1.20
N LYS A 50 9.62 9.87 -0.75
CA LYS A 50 10.83 9.86 -1.60
C LYS A 50 11.04 8.52 -2.31
N ASP A 51 10.64 7.44 -1.67
CA ASP A 51 10.80 6.08 -2.19
C ASP A 51 9.50 5.49 -2.76
N ALA A 52 8.41 6.24 -2.84
CA ALA A 52 7.11 5.73 -3.28
C ALA A 52 7.04 5.63 -4.81
N THR A 53 7.09 4.40 -5.34
CA THR A 53 6.96 4.12 -6.78
C THR A 53 5.52 3.93 -7.23
N TYR A 54 4.60 3.67 -6.29
CA TYR A 54 3.18 3.45 -6.57
C TYR A 54 2.27 4.33 -5.70
N VAL A 55 1.13 4.72 -6.26
CA VAL A 55 0.04 5.40 -5.54
C VAL A 55 -1.27 4.65 -5.75
N GLY A 56 -1.93 4.36 -4.64
CA GLY A 56 -3.21 3.69 -4.56
C GLY A 56 -4.32 4.64 -4.14
N LEU A 57 -5.54 4.42 -4.65
CA LEU A 57 -6.75 5.08 -4.17
C LEU A 57 -7.71 4.04 -3.63
N THR A 58 -8.13 4.19 -2.36
CA THR A 58 -9.06 3.27 -1.71
C THR A 58 -10.02 3.97 -0.76
N HIS A 59 -11.17 3.34 -0.51
CA HIS A 59 -12.10 3.71 0.57
C HIS A 59 -11.82 2.93 1.87
N ALA A 60 -11.12 1.80 1.76
CA ALA A 60 -10.87 0.93 2.90
C ALA A 60 -9.99 1.62 3.96
N LYS A 61 -10.01 1.12 5.19
CA LYS A 61 -8.99 1.48 6.19
C LYS A 61 -7.72 0.72 5.86
N VAL A 62 -6.63 1.44 5.68
CA VAL A 62 -5.29 0.93 5.39
C VAL A 62 -4.32 1.67 6.28
N ASP A 63 -3.30 0.97 6.75
CA ASP A 63 -2.21 1.51 7.54
C ASP A 63 -0.85 1.09 6.93
N ASP A 64 0.23 1.54 7.55
CA ASP A 64 1.62 1.29 7.14
C ASP A 64 2.10 -0.16 7.38
N THR A 65 1.28 -1.01 8.01
CA THR A 65 1.58 -2.44 8.17
C THR A 65 1.16 -3.26 6.96
N TYR A 66 0.35 -2.69 6.06
CA TYR A 66 -0.20 -3.42 4.92
C TYR A 66 0.83 -3.62 3.81
N VAL A 67 0.76 -4.79 3.21
CA VAL A 67 1.49 -5.17 2.00
C VAL A 67 0.47 -5.65 0.98
N ILE A 68 0.38 -4.97 -0.15
CA ILE A 68 -0.56 -5.29 -1.23
C ILE A 68 0.13 -6.21 -2.23
N ASN A 69 -0.49 -7.35 -2.52
CA ASN A 69 -0.01 -8.27 -3.54
C ASN A 69 -0.51 -7.79 -4.91
N TYR A 70 0.40 -7.26 -5.73
CA TYR A 70 0.12 -6.69 -7.05
C TYR A 70 0.75 -7.58 -8.13
N GLY A 71 -0.01 -8.59 -8.59
CA GLY A 71 0.51 -9.58 -9.52
C GLY A 71 1.66 -10.37 -8.90
N ASN A 72 2.86 -10.21 -9.45
CA ASN A 72 4.09 -10.83 -8.92
C ASN A 72 4.86 -9.92 -7.95
N GLU A 73 4.41 -8.68 -7.75
CA GLU A 73 5.08 -7.71 -6.88
C GLU A 73 4.37 -7.60 -5.52
N ARG A 74 5.14 -7.23 -4.50
CA ARG A 74 4.61 -6.95 -3.16
C ARG A 74 4.84 -5.47 -2.86
N LEU A 75 3.76 -4.73 -2.69
CA LEU A 75 3.80 -3.30 -2.48
C LEU A 75 3.60 -2.98 -1.00
N LYS A 76 4.66 -2.53 -0.33
CA LYS A 76 4.58 -2.10 1.07
C LYS A 76 3.99 -0.69 1.14
N VAL A 77 3.00 -0.50 2.02
CA VAL A 77 2.46 0.82 2.32
C VAL A 77 3.48 1.62 3.12
N LEU A 78 3.82 2.81 2.63
CA LEU A 78 4.72 3.75 3.31
C LEU A 78 3.93 4.82 4.05
N TYR A 79 2.88 5.33 3.40
CA TYR A 79 2.10 6.43 3.95
C TYR A 79 0.67 6.40 3.42
N VAL A 80 -0.28 6.81 4.26
CA VAL A 80 -1.69 6.93 3.89
C VAL A 80 -2.15 8.36 4.14
N ASN A 81 -2.49 9.07 3.07
CA ASN A 81 -3.21 10.33 3.16
C ASN A 81 -4.71 10.03 3.29
N THR A 82 -5.27 10.30 4.46
CA THR A 82 -6.69 10.07 4.75
C THR A 82 -7.58 11.25 4.36
N GLN A 83 -7.02 12.34 3.83
CA GLN A 83 -7.79 13.52 3.43
C GLN A 83 -8.50 13.29 2.09
N GLY A 84 -9.75 13.77 1.98
CA GLY A 84 -10.56 13.70 0.77
C GLY A 84 -11.53 12.52 0.72
N ARG A 85 -12.17 12.32 -0.44
CA ARG A 85 -13.17 11.26 -0.64
C ARG A 85 -12.56 9.87 -0.77
N TYR A 86 -11.35 9.78 -1.33
CA TYR A 86 -10.57 8.56 -1.44
C TYR A 86 -9.29 8.75 -0.66
N LYS A 87 -8.89 7.73 0.11
CA LYS A 87 -7.61 7.72 0.78
C LYS A 87 -6.53 7.40 -0.23
N GLN A 88 -5.47 8.20 -0.23
CA GLN A 88 -4.32 7.99 -1.10
C GLN A 88 -3.28 7.18 -0.33
N VAL A 89 -2.88 6.04 -0.89
CA VAL A 89 -1.97 5.09 -0.27
C VAL A 89 -0.69 5.09 -1.09
N PHE A 90 0.41 5.54 -0.50
CA PHE A 90 1.71 5.58 -1.16
C PHE A 90 2.48 4.33 -0.82
N MET A 91 2.99 3.67 -1.85
CA MET A 91 3.57 2.35 -1.76
C MET A 91 4.91 2.26 -2.48
N LYS A 92 5.74 1.34 -2.01
CA LYS A 92 7.03 0.98 -2.61
C LYS A 92 7.08 -0.53 -2.84
N ASN A 93 7.74 -0.96 -3.90
CA ASN A 93 8.02 -2.38 -4.10
C ASN A 93 8.95 -2.88 -2.98
N LEU A 94 8.58 -4.01 -2.37
CA LEU A 94 9.33 -4.64 -1.29
C LEU A 94 10.61 -5.30 -1.80
#